data_AF-A0A9Q3DHJ0-F1
#
_entry.id   AF-A0A9Q3DHJ0-F1
#
_cell.length_a   1.000
_cell.length_b   1.000
_cell.length_c   1.000
_cell.angle_alpha   90.00
_cell.angle_beta   90.00
_cell.angle_gamma   90.00
#
_symmetry.space_group_name_H-M   'P 1'
#
loop_
_entity.id
_entity.type
_entity.pdbx_description
1 polymer ?
#
loop_
_entity_poly.entity_id
_entity_poly.type
_entity_poly.pdbx_seq_one_letter_code
_entity_poly.pdbx_strand_id
1 'polypeptide(L)'
;MNEAEVGLHLTDTQENALSTLSYDHNKAFATDKKPLGTIIANEINIILNIERPYLPLLRRPAYPESPKAREALEIHIKKTPGPWCNKKGCP
;
A
#
# COMPACT_ATOMS: atom_id res chain seq x y z
N MET A 1 -3.77 -2.21 17.00
CA MET A 1 -2.86 -2.59 15.90
C MET A 1 -1.54 -2.92 16.58
N ASN A 2 -1.23 -4.20 16.76
CA ASN A 2 0.10 -4.59 17.23
C ASN A 2 0.96 -4.73 15.99
N GLU A 3 1.73 -3.68 15.69
CA GLU A 3 2.81 -3.72 14.73
C GLU A 3 3.88 -4.66 15.31
N ALA A 4 4.08 -5.80 14.63
CA ALA A 4 5.15 -6.78 14.83
C ALA A 4 5.65 -6.98 16.28
N GLU A 5 5.23 -8.07 16.92
CA GLU A 5 5.81 -8.49 18.20
C GLU A 5 7.09 -9.30 17.97
N VAL A 6 8.13 -8.99 18.74
CA VAL A 6 9.36 -9.78 18.79
C VAL A 6 9.03 -11.15 19.40
N GLY A 7 9.53 -12.22 18.80
CA GLY A 7 9.16 -13.59 19.19
C GLY A 7 9.45 -13.88 20.67
N LEU A 8 8.51 -14.54 21.35
CA LEU A 8 8.54 -14.80 22.80
C LEU A 8 9.68 -15.72 23.29
N HIS A 9 10.45 -16.33 22.38
CA HIS A 9 11.49 -17.31 22.68
C HIS A 9 12.91 -16.79 22.42
N LEU A 10 13.09 -15.47 22.30
CA LEU A 10 14.41 -14.88 22.15
C LEU A 10 15.08 -14.72 23.51
N THR A 11 16.37 -15.05 23.56
CA THR A 11 17.22 -14.69 24.71
C THR A 11 17.57 -13.20 24.64
N ASP A 12 17.86 -12.58 25.79
CA ASP A 12 18.21 -11.15 25.89
C ASP A 12 19.35 -10.75 24.93
N THR A 13 20.30 -11.65 24.68
CA THR A 13 21.41 -11.42 23.75
C THR A 13 20.94 -11.38 22.29
N GLN A 14 19.99 -12.24 21.92
CA GLN A 14 19.44 -12.29 20.56
C GLN A 14 18.52 -11.11 20.29
N GLU A 15 17.75 -10.66 21.28
CA GLU A 15 16.92 -9.46 21.14
C GLU A 15 17.78 -8.22 20.91
N ASN A 16 18.85 -8.07 21.69
CA ASN A 16 19.81 -6.98 21.50
C ASN A 16 20.50 -7.04 20.13
N ALA A 17 20.89 -8.24 19.68
CA ALA A 17 21.46 -8.42 18.35
C ALA A 17 20.47 -8.07 17.23
N LEU A 18 19.20 -8.47 17.36
CA LEU A 18 18.13 -8.16 16.40
C LEU A 18 17.84 -6.67 16.35
N SER A 19 17.79 -6.00 17.50
CA SER A 19 17.60 -4.56 17.61
C SER A 19 18.75 -3.80 16.93
N THR A 20 19.99 -4.20 17.20
CA THR A 20 21.19 -3.64 16.57
C THR A 20 21.14 -3.79 15.05
N LEU A 21 20.87 -5.01 14.57
CA LEU A 21 20.75 -5.32 13.14
C LEU A 21 19.67 -4.47 12.45
N SER A 22 18.51 -4.34 13.09
CA SER A 22 17.38 -3.57 12.55
C SER A 22 17.69 -2.09 12.50
N TYR A 23 18.41 -1.57 13.50
CA TYR A 23 18.87 -0.20 13.53
C TYR A 23 19.89 0.10 12.43
N ASP A 24 20.89 -0.78 12.29
CA ASP A 24 21.95 -0.65 11.30
C ASP A 24 21.41 -0.70 9.86
N HIS A 25 20.37 -1.52 9.64
CA HIS A 25 19.71 -1.69 8.35
C HIS A 25 18.38 -0.94 8.24
N ASN A 26 18.13 0.10 9.03
CA ASN A 26 16.84 0.81 9.06
C ASN A 26 16.38 1.32 7.67
N LYS A 27 17.31 1.62 6.77
CA LYS A 27 17.04 2.10 5.40
C LYS A 27 16.47 1.02 4.48
N ALA A 28 16.63 -0.24 4.83
CA ALA A 28 16.07 -1.37 4.09
C ALA A 28 14.58 -1.57 4.38
N PHE A 29 14.06 -0.97 5.45
CA PHE A 29 12.66 -1.08 5.85
C PHE A 29 11.87 0.16 5.42
N ALA A 30 10.62 -0.09 5.03
CA ALA A 30 9.68 0.99 4.77
C ALA A 30 9.23 1.60 6.10
N THR A 31 9.20 2.93 6.16
CA THR A 31 8.63 3.67 7.29
C THR A 31 7.51 4.56 6.79
N ASP A 32 6.65 5.05 7.68
CA ASP A 32 5.57 5.98 7.30
C ASP A 32 6.08 7.22 6.57
N LYS A 33 7.31 7.67 6.90
CA LYS A 33 7.96 8.82 6.26
C LYS A 33 8.67 8.47 4.95
N LYS A 34 9.02 7.20 4.73
CA LYS A 34 9.71 6.69 3.53
C LYS A 34 9.07 5.36 3.10
N PRO A 35 7.93 5.42 2.41
CA PRO A 35 7.26 4.23 1.90
C PRO A 35 8.07 3.60 0.75
N LEU A 36 7.86 2.31 0.48
CA LEU A 36 8.53 1.54 -0.57
C LEU A 36 8.48 2.22 -1.96
N GLY A 37 7.43 2.99 -2.24
CA GLY A 37 7.30 3.75 -3.50
C GLY A 37 8.34 4.86 -3.71
N THR A 38 9.16 5.18 -2.70
CA THR A 38 10.24 6.18 -2.78
C THR A 38 11.55 5.59 -3.33
N ILE A 39 11.61 4.28 -3.60
CA ILE A 39 12.80 3.60 -4.11
C ILE A 39 13.01 4.00 -5.58
N ILE A 40 14.13 4.68 -5.85
CA ILE A 40 14.50 5.37 -7.10
C ILE A 40 14.58 4.44 -8.34
N ALA A 41 14.49 3.12 -8.17
CA ALA A 41 14.58 2.14 -9.27
C ALA A 41 13.24 1.49 -9.65
N ASN A 42 12.14 1.77 -8.95
CA ASN A 42 10.83 1.16 -9.23
C ASN A 42 9.90 2.11 -10.00
N GLU A 43 10.44 2.76 -11.04
CA GLU A 43 9.66 3.65 -11.90
C GLU A 43 8.75 2.83 -12.82
N ILE A 44 7.44 3.02 -12.67
CA ILE A 44 6.44 2.36 -13.51
C ILE A 44 6.16 3.27 -14.71
N ASN A 45 6.53 2.84 -15.92
CA ASN A 45 6.12 3.50 -17.14
C ASN A 45 4.71 3.05 -17.53
N ILE A 46 3.71 3.87 -17.24
CA ILE A 46 2.32 3.62 -17.63
C ILE A 46 2.08 4.21 -19.02
N ILE A 47 2.10 3.35 -20.04
CA ILE A 47 1.77 3.75 -21.41
C ILE A 47 0.25 3.67 -21.58
N LEU A 48 -0.39 4.83 -21.76
CA LEU A 48 -1.83 4.92 -22.05
C LEU A 48 -2.08 4.49 -23.49
N ASN A 49 -2.54 3.25 -23.66
CA ASN A 49 -3.02 2.80 -24.95
C ASN A 49 -4.45 3.32 -25.16
N ILE A 50 -4.66 4.15 -26.19
CA ILE A 50 -5.99 4.67 -26.55
C ILE A 50 -6.88 3.59 -27.18
N GLU A 51 -6.30 2.47 -27.55
CA GLU A 51 -7.01 1.30 -28.04
C GLU A 51 -7.61 0.54 -26.86
N ARG A 52 -8.94 0.35 -26.90
CA ARG A 52 -9.62 -0.38 -25.84
C ARG A 52 -9.16 -1.84 -25.94
N PRO A 53 -8.57 -2.43 -24.88
CA PRO A 53 -7.93 -3.75 -24.96
C PRO A 53 -8.89 -4.89 -25.31
N TYR A 54 -10.20 -4.64 -25.18
CA TYR A 54 -11.24 -5.61 -25.46
C TYR A 54 -12.30 -5.01 -26.39
N LEU A 55 -12.81 -5.85 -27.31
CA LEU A 55 -13.97 -5.53 -28.14
C LEU A 55 -15.17 -5.13 -27.26
N PRO A 56 -16.08 -4.25 -27.74
CA PRO A 56 -17.23 -3.79 -26.95
C PRO A 56 -18.08 -4.90 -26.34
N LEU A 57 -18.19 -6.04 -27.03
CA LEU A 57 -18.94 -7.21 -26.60
C LEU A 57 -18.35 -7.93 -25.37
N LEU A 58 -17.05 -7.75 -25.10
CA LEU A 58 -16.35 -8.36 -23.96
C LEU A 58 -16.28 -7.42 -22.75
N ARG A 59 -16.86 -6.22 -22.86
CA ARG A 59 -16.91 -5.26 -21.76
C ARG A 59 -17.90 -5.74 -20.72
N ARG A 60 -17.38 -6.15 -19.56
CA ARG A 60 -18.21 -6.39 -18.39
C ARG A 60 -18.37 -5.07 -17.63
N PRO A 61 -19.56 -4.77 -17.09
CA PRO A 61 -19.69 -3.70 -16.11
C PRO A 61 -18.76 -4.01 -14.92
N ALA A 62 -18.33 -2.96 -14.21
CA ALA A 62 -17.63 -3.15 -12.95
C ALA A 62 -18.49 -4.07 -12.06
N TYR A 63 -17.86 -5.08 -11.48
CA TYR A 63 -18.59 -6.00 -10.61
C TYR A 63 -19.12 -5.21 -9.42
N PRO A 64 -20.41 -5.33 -9.06
CA PRO A 64 -20.95 -4.62 -7.92
C PRO A 64 -20.16 -5.00 -6.67
N GLU A 65 -19.67 -4.00 -5.95
CA GLU A 65 -18.94 -4.24 -4.72
C GLU A 65 -19.89 -4.84 -3.68
N SER A 66 -19.43 -5.88 -2.99
CA SER A 66 -20.18 -6.37 -1.83
C SER A 66 -20.22 -5.29 -0.73
N PRO A 67 -21.29 -5.18 0.07
CA PRO A 67 -21.38 -4.20 1.17
C PRO A 67 -20.16 -4.25 2.12
N LYS A 68 -19.68 -5.46 2.40
CA LYS A 68 -18.47 -5.70 3.22
C LYS A 68 -17.19 -5.18 2.57
N ALA A 69 -17.06 -5.34 1.25
CA ALA A 69 -15.93 -4.80 0.50
C ALA A 69 -15.95 -3.26 0.54
N ARG A 70 -17.13 -2.66 0.38
CA ARG A 70 -17.30 -1.20 0.42
C ARG A 70 -16.88 -0.61 1.78
N GLU A 71 -17.33 -1.20 2.89
CA GLU A 71 -16.96 -0.75 4.24
C GLU A 71 -15.45 -0.84 4.48
N ALA A 72 -14.81 -1.93 4.05
CA ALA A 72 -13.36 -2.10 4.17
C ALA A 72 -12.57 -1.07 3.33
N LEU A 73 -13.05 -0.76 2.12
CA LEU A 73 -12.45 0.24 1.25
C LEU A 73 -12.59 1.66 1.80
N GLU A 74 -13.75 2.00 2.36
CA GLU A 74 -14.00 3.34 2.94
C GLU A 74 -13.01 3.69 4.06
N ILE A 75 -12.60 2.73 4.88
CA ILE A 75 -11.60 2.92 5.94
C ILE A 75 -10.26 3.40 5.33
N HIS A 76 -9.85 2.78 4.22
CA HIS A 76 -8.57 3.07 3.58
C HIS A 76 -8.60 4.37 2.77
N ILE A 77 -9.73 4.65 2.10
CA ILE A 77 -9.95 5.88 1.33
C ILE A 77 -9.97 7.11 2.26
N LYS A 78 -10.65 7.02 3.42
CA LYS A 78 -10.67 8.12 4.40
C LYS A 78 -9.28 8.36 5.03
N LYS A 79 -8.48 7.30 5.22
CA LYS A 79 -7.12 7.38 5.79
C LYS A 79 -6.11 8.00 4.82
N THR A 80 -6.28 7.79 3.51
CA THR A 80 -5.37 8.28 2.48
C THR A 80 -6.17 9.05 1.43
N PRO A 81 -6.54 10.33 1.70
CA PRO A 81 -7.20 11.13 0.68
C PRO A 81 -6.26 11.23 -0.52
N GLY A 82 -6.67 10.63 -1.64
CA GLY A 82 -5.91 10.71 -2.87
C GLY A 82 -5.78 12.17 -3.30
N PRO A 83 -4.72 12.54 -4.05
CA PRO A 83 -4.48 13.91 -4.51
C PRO A 83 -5.57 14.45 -5.47
N TRP A 84 -6.56 13.63 -5.82
CA TRP A 84 -7.60 13.91 -6.80
C TRP A 84 -8.94 14.33 -6.20
N CYS A 85 -9.21 14.06 -4.92
CA CYS A 85 -10.50 14.44 -4.31
C CYS A 85 -10.33 15.78 -3.58
N ASN A 86 -10.39 16.85 -4.38
CA ASN A 86 -10.50 18.21 -3.88
C ASN A 86 -11.93 18.44 -3.38
N LYS A 87 -12.13 19.33 -2.39
CA LYS A 87 -13.43 19.68 -1.77
C LYS A 87 -14.53 20.16 -2.75
N LYS A 88 -14.27 20.21 -4.06
CA LYS A 88 -15.19 20.66 -5.10
C LYS A 88 -15.84 19.52 -5.92
N GLY A 89 -15.84 18.31 -5.36
CA GLY A 89 -16.53 17.17 -5.96
C GLY A 89 -15.57 16.30 -6.76
N CYS A 90 -15.57 15.02 -6.43
CA CYS A 90 -15.11 13.98 -7.35
C CYS A 90 -16.16 13.89 -8.48
N PRO A 91 -15.76 13.71 -9.76
CA PRO A 91 -16.68 13.66 -10.90
C PRO A 91 -17.70 12.51 -10.81
#